data_AF-A0A8B6EMX5-F1
#
_entry.id   AF-A0A8B6EMX5-F1
#
_cell.length_a   1.000
_cell.length_b   1.000
_cell.length_c   1.000
_cell.angle_alpha   90.00
_cell.angle_beta   90.00
_cell.angle_gamma   90.00
#
_symmetry.space_group_name_H-M   'P 1'
#
loop_
_entity.id
_entity.type
_entity.pdbx_description
1 polymer ?
#
loop_
_entity_poly.entity_id
_entity_poly.type
_entity_poly.pdbx_seq_one_letter_code
_entity_poly.pdbx_strand_id
1 'polypeptide(L)'
;MIQTHEKIRNLASNGSSAEELWLLFKTKLNQSVTNHIPHKIAKQKDSLPWLTPNVRKLIRRRDRLYKRKKKSADPKITSKFKEARQKVQKELRRAYWKYIENIVTPKEETQPHSNMKRFWTYIKHMKTDSSGVAPLRSDGVLHSHPVDQATILNKQFQSAFSSKETYSPEEFKSRCNMPERQRKPSLQERREIQGRELSSKSYYESCRSPQHSISITTWIS
;
A
#
# COMPACT_ATOMS: atom_id res chain seq x y z
N MET A 1 35.82 17.64 -21.99
CA MET A 1 36.79 18.32 -21.11
C MET A 1 37.70 19.30 -21.85
N ILE A 2 38.11 19.04 -23.10
CA ILE A 2 39.01 19.96 -23.86
C ILE A 2 38.34 21.31 -24.14
N GLN A 3 37.05 21.32 -24.47
CA GLN A 3 36.30 22.55 -24.81
C GLN A 3 36.06 23.52 -23.63
N THR A 4 36.11 23.04 -22.37
CA THR A 4 35.83 23.90 -21.19
C THR A 4 37.02 24.75 -20.80
N HIS A 5 38.24 24.23 -20.94
CA HIS A 5 39.47 24.95 -20.63
C HIS A 5 39.73 26.08 -21.65
N GLU A 6 39.50 25.85 -22.94
CA GLU A 6 39.58 26.90 -23.97
C GLU A 6 38.56 28.02 -23.75
N LYS A 7 37.32 27.69 -23.35
CA LYS A 7 36.30 28.69 -23.01
C LYS A 7 36.70 29.58 -21.83
N ILE A 8 37.27 28.99 -20.78
CA ILE A 8 37.76 29.74 -19.61
C ILE A 8 38.93 30.65 -20.01
N ARG A 9 39.85 30.15 -20.83
CA ARG A 9 41.00 30.92 -21.35
C ARG A 9 40.57 32.12 -22.20
N ASN A 10 39.56 31.93 -23.05
CA ASN A 10 39.03 33.00 -23.90
C ASN A 10 38.26 34.05 -23.08
N LEU A 11 37.49 33.65 -22.07
CA LEU A 11 36.78 34.58 -21.17
C LEU A 11 37.75 35.37 -20.28
N ALA A 12 38.81 34.74 -19.79
CA ALA A 12 39.86 35.43 -19.04
C ALA A 12 40.63 36.45 -19.90
N SER A 13 40.74 36.20 -21.21
CA SER A 13 41.36 37.13 -22.16
C SER A 13 40.46 38.33 -22.51
N ASN A 14 39.15 38.22 -22.28
CA ASN A 14 38.15 39.25 -22.59
C ASN A 14 37.86 40.21 -21.42
N GLY A 15 38.61 40.12 -20.31
CA GLY A 15 38.46 41.03 -19.16
C GLY A 15 37.31 40.69 -18.20
N SER A 16 36.78 39.47 -18.24
CA SER A 16 35.77 39.01 -17.27
C SER A 16 36.27 39.10 -15.83
N SER A 17 35.38 39.51 -14.92
CA SER A 17 35.67 39.59 -13.49
C SER A 17 36.02 38.20 -12.93
N ALA A 18 36.90 38.15 -11.92
CA ALA A 18 37.28 36.92 -11.24
C ALA A 18 36.06 36.13 -10.73
N GLU A 19 35.00 36.84 -10.32
CA GLU A 19 33.75 36.24 -9.86
C GLU A 19 33.01 35.48 -10.97
N GLU A 20 33.02 36.01 -12.21
CA GLU A 20 32.36 35.36 -13.34
C GLU A 20 33.06 34.06 -13.75
N LEU A 21 34.41 34.07 -13.74
CA LEU A 21 35.22 32.89 -14.01
C LEU A 21 35.02 31.82 -12.94
N TRP A 22 34.97 32.23 -11.67
CA TRP A 22 34.66 31.34 -10.56
C TRP A 22 33.27 30.71 -10.70
N LEU A 23 32.26 31.51 -11.03
CA LEU A 23 30.89 31.02 -11.19
C LEU A 23 30.78 30.02 -12.36
N LEU A 24 31.45 30.29 -13.48
CA LEU A 24 31.52 29.36 -14.61
C LEU A 24 32.16 28.04 -14.20
N PHE A 25 33.29 28.08 -13.49
CA PHE A 25 33.96 26.89 -12.99
C PHE A 25 33.04 26.10 -12.05
N LYS A 26 32.47 26.76 -11.05
CA LYS A 26 31.58 26.16 -10.05
C LYS A 26 30.35 25.52 -10.70
N THR A 27 29.70 26.20 -11.64
CA THR A 27 28.53 25.67 -12.34
C THR A 27 28.87 24.47 -13.21
N LYS A 28 30.00 24.49 -13.93
CA LYS A 28 30.45 23.36 -14.76
C LYS A 28 30.87 22.15 -13.92
N LEU A 29 31.53 22.39 -12.80
CA LEU A 29 31.88 21.34 -11.85
C LEU A 29 30.61 20.71 -11.26
N ASN A 30 29.65 21.52 -10.80
CA ASN A 30 28.38 21.03 -10.29
C ASN A 30 27.58 20.27 -11.36
N GLN A 31 27.53 20.76 -12.61
CA GLN A 31 26.90 20.04 -13.73
C GLN A 31 27.57 18.69 -13.99
N SER A 32 28.90 18.63 -13.89
CA SER A 32 29.65 17.39 -14.07
C SER A 32 29.36 16.41 -12.93
N VAL A 33 29.32 16.91 -11.70
CA VAL A 33 28.89 16.14 -10.52
C VAL A 33 27.48 15.59 -10.73
N THR A 34 26.51 16.44 -11.12
CA THR A 34 25.11 16.01 -11.29
C THR A 34 24.91 14.98 -12.39
N ASN A 35 25.66 15.11 -13.48
CA ASN A 35 25.47 14.29 -14.66
C ASN A 35 26.23 12.96 -14.58
N HIS A 36 27.38 12.94 -13.91
CA HIS A 36 28.27 11.79 -13.92
C HIS A 36 28.32 11.05 -12.58
N ILE A 37 27.88 11.66 -11.48
CA ILE A 37 27.78 10.96 -10.19
C ILE A 37 26.36 10.42 -10.04
N PRO A 38 26.18 9.10 -9.85
CA PRO A 38 24.87 8.53 -9.59
C PRO A 38 24.34 9.01 -8.23
N HIS A 39 23.38 9.92 -8.25
CA HIS A 39 22.76 10.48 -7.04
C HIS A 39 21.70 9.59 -6.40
N LYS A 40 21.19 8.60 -7.14
CA LYS A 40 20.12 7.71 -6.66
C LYS A 40 20.67 6.31 -6.43
N ILE A 41 20.51 5.82 -5.22
CA ILE A 41 20.77 4.40 -4.91
C ILE A 41 19.58 3.60 -5.47
N ALA A 42 19.86 2.62 -6.31
CA ALA A 42 18.84 1.69 -6.78
C ALA A 42 18.19 1.00 -5.57
N LYS A 43 16.86 1.02 -5.51
CA LYS A 43 16.13 0.26 -4.50
C LYS A 43 16.50 -1.21 -4.64
N GLN A 44 16.83 -1.85 -3.52
CA GLN A 44 17.04 -3.28 -3.50
C GLN A 44 15.75 -3.96 -3.97
N LYS A 45 15.87 -5.03 -4.77
CA LYS A 45 14.71 -5.80 -5.22
C LYS A 45 13.95 -6.30 -4.00
N ASP A 46 12.64 -6.07 -3.99
CA ASP A 46 11.78 -6.53 -2.91
C ASP A 46 11.94 -8.03 -2.73
N SER A 47 12.54 -8.40 -1.60
CA SER A 47 12.67 -9.80 -1.21
C SER A 47 11.46 -10.20 -0.40
N LEU A 48 10.96 -11.40 -0.64
CA LEU A 48 9.88 -11.98 0.16
C LEU A 48 10.22 -11.85 1.66
N PRO A 49 9.30 -11.32 2.49
CA PRO A 49 9.61 -11.00 3.89
C PRO A 49 9.96 -12.22 4.73
N TRP A 50 9.51 -13.42 4.34
CA TRP A 50 9.88 -14.69 4.98
C TRP A 50 11.24 -15.25 4.50
N LEU A 51 11.91 -14.63 3.52
CA LEU A 51 13.17 -15.14 2.96
C LEU A 51 14.40 -14.66 3.75
N THR A 52 14.69 -15.39 4.83
CA THR A 52 15.83 -15.10 5.71
C THR A 52 17.19 -15.33 5.01
N PRO A 53 18.27 -14.67 5.46
CA PRO A 53 19.62 -14.90 4.95
C PRO A 53 20.06 -16.37 5.05
N ASN A 54 19.63 -17.08 6.09
CA ASN A 54 19.94 -18.50 6.30
C ASN A 54 19.28 -19.39 5.25
N VAL A 55 18.00 -19.15 4.93
CA VAL A 55 17.32 -19.85 3.83
C VAL A 55 18.00 -19.57 2.49
N ARG A 56 18.44 -18.33 2.24
CA ARG A 56 19.24 -17.99 1.05
C ARG A 56 20.56 -18.74 0.98
N LYS A 57 21.28 -18.90 2.10
CA LYS A 57 22.51 -19.72 2.14
C LYS A 57 22.22 -21.18 1.77
N LEU A 58 21.12 -21.75 2.27
CA LEU A 58 20.70 -23.12 1.95
C LEU A 58 20.33 -23.27 0.46
N ILE A 59 19.60 -22.31 -0.11
CA ILE A 59 19.26 -22.27 -1.54
C ILE A 59 20.54 -22.27 -2.39
N ARG A 60 21.51 -21.40 -2.08
CA ARG A 60 22.80 -21.36 -2.80
C ARG A 60 23.59 -22.65 -2.67
N ARG A 61 23.54 -23.33 -1.52
CA ARG A 61 24.18 -24.65 -1.32
C ARG A 61 23.52 -25.72 -2.20
N ARG A 62 22.18 -25.77 -2.21
CA ARG A 62 21.41 -26.65 -3.10
C ARG A 62 21.76 -26.40 -4.56
N ASP A 63 21.82 -25.14 -5.00
CA ASP A 63 22.09 -24.79 -6.40
C ASP A 63 23.51 -25.15 -6.83
N ARG A 64 24.50 -24.97 -5.93
CA ARG A 64 25.86 -25.45 -6.15
C ARG A 64 25.91 -26.97 -6.32
N LEU A 65 25.17 -27.71 -5.49
CA LEU A 65 25.06 -29.17 -5.62
C LEU A 65 24.34 -29.60 -6.91
N TYR A 66 23.29 -28.88 -7.32
CA TYR A 66 22.60 -29.12 -8.60
C TYR A 66 23.54 -28.94 -9.79
N LYS A 67 24.31 -27.84 -9.81
CA LYS A 67 25.31 -27.58 -10.85
C LYS A 67 26.37 -28.69 -10.90
N ARG A 68 26.83 -29.18 -9.75
CA ARG A 68 27.77 -30.32 -9.67
C ARG A 68 27.13 -31.62 -10.16
N LYS A 69 25.90 -31.92 -9.76
CA LYS A 69 25.13 -33.08 -10.21
C LYS A 69 24.94 -33.08 -11.74
N LYS A 70 24.70 -31.90 -12.34
CA LYS A 70 24.55 -31.80 -13.81
C LYS A 70 25.86 -32.14 -14.55
N LYS A 71 27.01 -31.91 -13.92
CA LYS A 71 28.34 -32.16 -14.51
C LYS A 71 28.89 -33.56 -14.22
N SER A 72 28.38 -34.25 -13.21
CA SER A 72 28.90 -35.54 -12.75
C SER A 72 27.75 -36.48 -12.37
N ALA A 73 27.80 -37.72 -12.86
CA ALA A 73 26.83 -38.76 -12.56
C ALA A 73 27.04 -39.42 -11.17
N ASP A 74 27.88 -38.84 -10.29
CA ASP A 74 28.19 -39.41 -8.97
C ASP A 74 26.91 -39.55 -8.09
N PRO A 75 26.58 -40.78 -7.63
CA PRO A 75 25.45 -41.01 -6.75
C PRO A 75 25.55 -40.25 -5.42
N LYS A 76 26.76 -40.01 -4.89
CA LYS A 76 26.98 -39.26 -3.64
C LYS A 76 26.55 -37.80 -3.79
N ILE A 77 26.88 -37.17 -4.92
CA ILE A 77 26.45 -35.79 -5.22
C ILE A 77 24.94 -35.74 -5.39
N THR A 78 24.36 -36.76 -6.03
CA THR A 78 22.90 -36.87 -6.18
C THR A 78 22.21 -36.99 -4.83
N SER A 79 22.71 -37.81 -3.90
CA SER A 79 22.16 -37.94 -2.54
C SER A 79 22.24 -36.62 -1.78
N LYS A 80 23.41 -35.98 -1.75
CA LYS A 80 23.61 -34.67 -1.09
C LYS A 80 22.70 -33.59 -1.66
N PHE A 81 22.44 -33.60 -2.97
CA PHE A 81 21.49 -32.69 -3.59
C PHE A 81 20.05 -32.95 -3.12
N LYS A 82 19.61 -34.21 -3.04
CA LYS A 82 18.28 -34.58 -2.54
C LYS A 82 18.09 -34.09 -1.09
N GLU A 83 19.06 -34.34 -0.21
CA GLU A 83 19.04 -33.86 1.17
C GLU A 83 18.99 -32.33 1.24
N ALA A 84 19.84 -31.64 0.47
CA ALA A 84 19.85 -30.17 0.44
C ALA A 84 18.53 -29.59 -0.09
N ARG A 85 17.91 -30.24 -1.08
CA ARG A 85 16.60 -29.84 -1.62
C ARG A 85 15.50 -29.96 -0.55
N GLN A 86 15.45 -31.10 0.15
CA GLN A 86 14.48 -31.33 1.22
C GLN A 86 14.67 -30.33 2.37
N LYS A 87 15.93 -30.09 2.77
CA LYS A 87 16.26 -29.10 3.80
C LYS A 87 15.79 -27.69 3.42
N VAL A 88 16.03 -27.27 2.18
CA VAL A 88 15.53 -25.97 1.67
C VAL A 88 14.01 -25.91 1.72
N GLN A 89 13.30 -26.94 1.26
CA GLN A 89 11.83 -26.96 1.29
C GLN A 89 11.27 -26.91 2.72
N LYS A 90 11.91 -27.61 3.66
CA LYS A 90 11.52 -27.61 5.08
C LYS A 90 11.68 -26.21 5.68
N GLU A 91 12.85 -25.60 5.50
CA GLU A 91 13.14 -24.28 6.07
C GLU A 91 12.35 -23.16 5.40
N LEU A 92 12.08 -23.27 4.10
CA LEU A 92 11.24 -22.29 3.40
C LEU A 92 9.79 -22.34 3.92
N ARG A 93 9.22 -23.54 4.10
CA ARG A 93 7.89 -23.71 4.71
C ARG A 93 7.85 -23.18 6.13
N ARG A 94 8.84 -23.51 6.96
CA ARG A 94 8.95 -22.99 8.34
C ARG A 94 9.01 -21.47 8.38
N ALA A 95 9.84 -20.87 7.53
CA ALA A 95 9.99 -19.42 7.48
C ALA A 95 8.70 -18.73 7.03
N TYR A 96 7.99 -19.32 6.07
CA TYR A 96 6.68 -18.84 5.63
C TYR A 96 5.65 -18.90 6.76
N TRP A 97 5.47 -20.05 7.41
CA TRP A 97 4.50 -20.19 8.50
C TRP A 97 4.81 -19.29 9.69
N LYS A 98 6.09 -19.12 10.04
CA LYS A 98 6.51 -18.17 11.06
C LYS A 98 6.16 -16.72 10.70
N TYR A 99 6.27 -16.36 9.42
CA TYR A 99 5.86 -15.04 8.96
C TYR A 99 4.34 -14.83 9.06
N ILE A 100 3.54 -15.84 8.72
CA ILE A 100 2.08 -15.82 8.88
C ILE A 100 1.68 -15.74 10.35
N GLU A 101 2.30 -16.54 11.21
CA GLU A 101 2.11 -16.50 12.66
C GLU A 101 2.34 -15.08 13.20
N ASN A 102 3.42 -14.42 12.78
CA ASN A 102 3.72 -13.04 13.17
C ASN A 102 2.76 -11.98 12.60
N ILE A 103 1.92 -12.33 11.62
CA ILE A 103 0.88 -11.45 11.08
C ILE A 103 -0.43 -11.66 11.83
N VAL A 104 -0.80 -12.91 12.09
CA VAL A 104 -2.06 -13.28 12.73
C VAL A 104 -2.00 -13.07 14.24
N THR A 105 -0.88 -13.43 14.87
CA THR A 105 -0.66 -13.38 16.32
C THR A 105 0.58 -12.52 16.60
N PRO A 106 0.46 -11.18 16.59
CA PRO A 106 1.57 -10.31 16.89
C PRO A 106 1.99 -10.50 18.36
N LYS A 107 3.29 -10.66 18.61
CA LYS A 107 3.83 -10.81 19.97
C LYS A 107 3.88 -9.50 20.76
N GLU A 108 3.71 -8.38 20.08
CA GLU A 108 3.80 -7.04 20.66
C GLU A 108 2.41 -6.38 20.65
N GLU A 109 1.80 -6.29 21.83
CA GLU A 109 0.53 -5.58 22.05
C GLU A 109 0.68 -4.06 22.02
N THR A 110 1.91 -3.55 21.97
CA THR A 110 2.23 -2.12 22.04
C THR A 110 1.70 -1.32 20.85
N GLN A 111 1.36 -1.96 19.72
CA GLN A 111 0.86 -1.27 18.51
C GLN A 111 -0.29 -2.01 17.80
N PRO A 112 -1.50 -2.10 18.41
CA PRO A 112 -2.62 -2.86 17.88
C PRO A 112 -3.05 -2.42 16.46
N HIS A 113 -3.05 -1.11 16.21
CA HIS A 113 -3.46 -0.54 14.92
C HIS A 113 -2.48 -0.85 13.77
N SER A 114 -1.18 -0.95 14.04
CA SER A 114 -0.17 -1.28 13.02
C SER A 114 -0.25 -2.75 12.61
N ASN A 115 -0.47 -3.64 13.58
CA ASN A 115 -0.61 -5.07 13.36
C ASN A 115 -1.86 -5.40 12.53
N MET A 116 -3.00 -4.77 12.84
CA MET A 116 -4.24 -4.90 12.09
C MET A 116 -4.06 -4.49 10.61
N LYS A 117 -3.33 -3.40 10.34
CA LYS A 117 -3.01 -2.98 8.96
C LYS A 117 -2.17 -4.02 8.21
N ARG A 118 -1.17 -4.63 8.85
CA ARG A 118 -0.34 -5.69 8.23
C ARG A 118 -1.18 -6.92 7.87
N PHE A 119 -2.09 -7.33 8.76
CA PHE A 119 -3.03 -8.41 8.51
C PHE A 119 -3.92 -8.13 7.29
N TRP A 120 -4.62 -6.99 7.27
CA TRP A 120 -5.49 -6.65 6.14
C TRP A 120 -4.74 -6.44 4.84
N THR A 121 -3.51 -5.90 4.90
CA THR A 121 -2.64 -5.78 3.73
C THR A 121 -2.28 -7.16 3.18
N TYR A 122 -1.92 -8.11 4.05
CA TYR A 122 -1.68 -9.49 3.66
C TYR A 122 -2.92 -10.14 3.02
N ILE A 123 -4.09 -10.01 3.64
CA ILE A 123 -5.35 -10.54 3.08
C ILE A 123 -5.65 -9.93 1.69
N LYS A 124 -5.51 -8.62 1.53
CA LYS A 124 -5.70 -7.95 0.23
C LYS A 124 -4.75 -8.49 -0.85
N HIS A 125 -3.49 -8.76 -0.51
CA HIS A 125 -2.53 -9.34 -1.44
C HIS A 125 -2.74 -10.84 -1.71
N MET A 126 -3.41 -11.57 -0.82
CA MET A 126 -3.80 -12.96 -1.04
C MET A 126 -5.03 -13.10 -1.92
N LYS A 127 -5.90 -12.08 -1.95
CA LYS A 127 -7.00 -12.02 -2.89
C LYS A 127 -6.43 -11.89 -4.29
N THR A 128 -6.45 -12.98 -5.03
CA THR A 128 -6.40 -12.96 -6.49
C THR A 128 -7.75 -12.43 -6.94
N ASP A 129 -7.94 -11.11 -6.90
CA ASP A 129 -9.22 -10.53 -7.30
C ASP A 129 -9.61 -11.08 -8.68
N SER A 130 -10.80 -11.68 -8.74
CA SER A 130 -11.52 -11.89 -9.98
C SER A 130 -11.76 -10.50 -10.55
N SER A 131 -10.85 -10.05 -11.42
CA SER A 131 -10.99 -8.78 -12.13
C SER A 131 -12.18 -8.91 -13.08
N GLY A 132 -13.36 -8.57 -12.56
CA GLY A 132 -14.62 -8.65 -13.28
C GLY A 132 -15.81 -8.34 -12.37
N VAL A 133 -16.91 -7.87 -12.96
CA VAL A 133 -18.21 -7.82 -12.30
C VAL A 133 -18.62 -9.27 -12.01
N ALA A 134 -19.06 -9.57 -10.79
CA ALA A 134 -19.58 -10.91 -10.47
C ALA A 134 -20.72 -11.26 -11.43
N PRO A 135 -20.90 -12.54 -11.83
CA PRO A 135 -21.99 -12.92 -12.72
C PRO A 135 -23.34 -12.39 -12.21
N LEU A 136 -24.08 -11.69 -13.07
CA LEU A 136 -25.33 -11.02 -12.71
C LEU A 136 -26.51 -11.92 -13.05
N ARG A 137 -27.54 -11.93 -12.21
CA ARG A 137 -28.77 -12.70 -12.48
C ARG A 137 -29.84 -11.79 -13.07
N SER A 138 -30.34 -12.12 -14.25
CA SER A 138 -31.52 -11.49 -14.87
C SER A 138 -32.43 -12.59 -15.39
N ASP A 139 -33.74 -12.45 -15.22
CA ASP A 139 -34.74 -13.36 -15.82
C ASP A 139 -34.51 -14.84 -15.49
N GLY A 140 -33.97 -15.11 -14.29
CA GLY A 140 -33.65 -16.46 -13.83
C GLY A 140 -32.32 -17.04 -14.34
N VAL A 141 -31.64 -16.37 -15.28
CA VAL A 141 -30.38 -16.81 -15.90
C VAL A 141 -29.18 -16.06 -15.32
N LEU A 142 -28.04 -16.74 -15.20
CA LEU A 142 -26.79 -16.18 -14.70
C LEU A 142 -25.91 -15.72 -15.87
N HIS A 143 -25.61 -14.43 -15.95
CA HIS A 143 -24.81 -13.79 -16.99
C HIS A 143 -23.40 -13.50 -16.50
N SER A 144 -22.42 -14.23 -17.05
CA SER A 144 -20.99 -14.07 -16.75
C SER A 144 -20.25 -13.25 -17.82
N HIS A 145 -20.84 -13.01 -18.99
CA HIS A 145 -20.22 -12.25 -20.07
C HIS A 145 -20.30 -10.73 -19.82
N PRO A 146 -19.21 -9.96 -20.03
CA PRO A 146 -19.16 -8.53 -19.74
C PRO A 146 -20.21 -7.69 -20.50
N VAL A 147 -20.51 -8.04 -21.74
CA VAL A 147 -21.49 -7.31 -22.58
C VAL A 147 -22.90 -7.47 -22.02
N ASP A 148 -23.26 -8.68 -21.62
CA ASP A 148 -24.56 -8.98 -21.02
C ASP A 148 -24.70 -8.25 -19.67
N GLN A 149 -23.65 -8.30 -18.85
CA GLN A 149 -23.61 -7.59 -17.58
C GLN A 149 -23.80 -6.08 -17.75
N ALA A 150 -23.10 -5.47 -18.72
CA ALA A 150 -23.25 -4.05 -19.02
C ALA A 150 -24.68 -3.72 -19.48
N THR A 151 -25.28 -4.58 -20.30
CA THR A 151 -26.65 -4.40 -20.79
C THR A 151 -27.66 -4.48 -19.64
N ILE A 152 -27.51 -5.45 -18.73
CA ILE A 152 -28.37 -5.61 -17.54
C ILE A 152 -28.24 -4.38 -16.63
N LEU A 153 -27.01 -3.93 -16.36
CA LEU A 153 -26.77 -2.75 -15.54
C LEU A 153 -27.37 -1.49 -16.18
N ASN A 154 -27.25 -1.32 -17.50
CA ASN A 154 -27.86 -0.20 -18.21
C ASN A 154 -29.39 -0.22 -18.13
N LYS A 155 -30.02 -1.39 -18.30
CA LYS A 155 -31.48 -1.54 -18.16
C LYS A 155 -31.94 -1.20 -16.74
N GLN A 156 -31.26 -1.72 -15.73
CA GLN A 156 -31.55 -1.40 -14.32
C GLN A 156 -31.37 0.08 -14.03
N PHE A 157 -30.28 0.69 -14.53
CA PHE A 157 -30.02 2.10 -14.39
C PHE A 157 -31.14 2.94 -15.01
N GLN A 158 -31.54 2.64 -16.24
CA GLN A 158 -32.66 3.32 -16.91
C GLN A 158 -33.97 3.18 -16.13
N SER A 159 -34.24 2.01 -15.54
CA SER A 159 -35.48 1.77 -14.78
C SER A 159 -35.58 2.61 -13.50
N ALA A 160 -34.44 3.02 -12.93
CA ALA A 160 -34.41 3.87 -11.75
C ALA A 160 -34.77 5.34 -12.06
N PHE A 161 -34.71 5.74 -13.34
CA PHE A 161 -35.17 7.05 -13.76
C PHE A 161 -36.62 6.96 -14.24
N SER A 162 -37.44 7.90 -13.77
CA SER A 162 -38.75 8.12 -14.34
C SER A 162 -38.62 8.39 -15.84
N SER A 163 -39.57 7.89 -16.63
CA SER A 163 -39.74 8.36 -18.01
C SER A 163 -39.75 9.89 -18.02
N LYS A 164 -39.26 10.48 -19.11
CA LYS A 164 -39.13 11.93 -19.28
C LYS A 164 -40.52 12.58 -19.29
N GLU A 165 -41.13 12.68 -18.12
CA GLU A 165 -42.28 13.54 -17.85
C GLU A 165 -41.73 14.96 -17.91
N THR A 166 -42.19 15.71 -18.91
CA THR A 166 -41.90 17.14 -19.00
C THR A 166 -42.65 17.84 -17.88
N TYR A 167 -42.06 17.89 -16.69
CA TYR A 167 -42.61 18.65 -15.58
C TYR A 167 -42.54 20.14 -15.88
N SER A 168 -43.62 20.86 -15.61
CA SER A 168 -43.56 22.31 -15.52
C SER A 168 -42.60 22.72 -14.39
N PRO A 169 -41.87 23.86 -14.50
CA PRO A 169 -41.02 24.37 -13.42
C PRO A 169 -41.72 24.45 -12.06
N GLU A 170 -43.03 24.70 -12.04
CA GLU A 170 -43.85 24.78 -10.82
C GLU A 170 -44.10 23.40 -10.17
N GLU A 171 -44.38 22.38 -10.99
CA GLU A 171 -44.59 21.00 -10.54
C GLU A 171 -43.30 20.39 -9.98
N PHE A 172 -42.16 20.68 -10.62
CA PHE A 172 -40.86 20.24 -10.15
C PHE A 172 -40.54 20.82 -8.75
N LYS A 173 -40.82 22.12 -8.56
CA LYS A 173 -40.60 22.82 -7.29
C LYS A 173 -41.50 22.28 -6.17
N SER A 174 -42.74 21.93 -6.49
CA SER A 174 -43.68 21.29 -5.56
C SER A 174 -43.23 19.89 -5.14
N ARG A 175 -42.75 19.05 -6.08
CA ARG A 175 -42.36 17.66 -5.81
C ARG A 175 -41.06 17.51 -5.02
N CYS A 176 -40.06 18.36 -5.28
CA CYS A 176 -38.74 18.15 -4.69
C CYS A 176 -38.65 18.50 -3.20
N ASN A 177 -39.60 19.26 -2.63
CA ASN A 177 -39.68 19.69 -1.22
C ASN A 177 -38.32 19.89 -0.53
N MET A 178 -37.33 20.41 -1.28
CA MET A 178 -35.97 20.59 -0.80
C MET A 178 -36.01 21.81 0.10
N PRO A 179 -35.66 21.68 1.40
CA PRO A 179 -35.64 22.82 2.28
C PRO A 179 -34.72 23.88 1.69
N GLU A 180 -35.19 25.13 1.73
CA GLU A 180 -34.44 26.27 1.23
C GLU A 180 -33.06 26.25 1.91
N ARG A 181 -32.00 26.34 1.10
CA ARG A 181 -30.62 26.12 1.56
C ARG A 181 -30.29 27.10 2.67
N GLN A 182 -30.37 26.65 3.92
CA GLN A 182 -30.07 27.50 5.05
C GLN A 182 -28.61 27.96 4.97
N ARG A 183 -28.38 29.24 5.26
CA ARG A 183 -27.05 29.82 5.28
C ARG A 183 -26.20 29.01 6.26
N LYS A 184 -24.99 28.62 5.82
CA LYS A 184 -24.06 27.91 6.69
C LYS A 184 -23.78 28.76 7.94
N PRO A 185 -23.85 28.17 9.15
CA PRO A 185 -23.47 28.86 10.38
C PRO A 185 -22.04 29.37 10.28
N SER A 186 -21.84 30.58 10.78
CA SER A 186 -20.55 31.27 10.90
C SER A 186 -19.60 30.50 11.81
N LEU A 187 -18.31 30.83 11.73
CA LEU A 187 -17.28 30.20 12.57
C LEU A 187 -17.51 30.45 14.06
N GLN A 188 -18.12 31.57 14.44
CA GLN A 188 -18.49 31.86 15.83
C GLN A 188 -19.56 30.89 16.32
N GLU A 189 -20.66 30.76 15.58
CA GLU A 189 -21.77 29.86 15.94
C GLU A 189 -21.30 28.40 16.02
N ARG A 190 -20.38 27.97 15.15
CA ARG A 190 -19.78 26.63 15.21
C ARG A 190 -18.97 26.39 16.48
N ARG A 191 -18.23 27.40 16.95
CA ARG A 191 -17.43 27.30 18.19
C ARG A 191 -18.32 27.25 19.42
N GLU A 192 -19.43 27.98 19.44
CA GLU A 192 -20.40 27.95 20.55
C GLU A 192 -21.08 26.58 20.66
N ILE A 193 -21.44 25.96 19.54
CA ILE A 193 -22.01 24.59 19.52
C ILE A 193 -21.01 23.57 20.07
N GLN A 194 -19.74 23.64 19.66
CA GLN A 194 -18.68 22.79 20.19
C GLN A 194 -18.39 23.03 21.68
N GLY A 195 -18.47 24.28 22.15
CA GLY A 195 -18.28 24.61 23.56
C GLY A 195 -19.35 23.97 24.46
N ARG A 196 -20.61 23.95 24.01
CA ARG A 196 -21.70 23.29 24.75
C ARG A 196 -21.53 21.76 24.80
N GLU A 197 -21.08 21.14 23.71
CA GLU A 197 -20.84 19.68 23.68
C GLU A 197 -19.67 19.25 24.57
N LEU A 198 -18.60 20.04 24.66
CA LEU A 198 -17.44 19.75 25.52
C LEU A 198 -17.79 19.91 27.01
N SER A 199 -18.60 20.91 27.37
CA SER A 199 -19.11 21.06 28.73
C SER A 199 -19.99 19.87 29.16
N SER A 200 -20.80 19.34 28.24
CA SER A 200 -21.63 18.16 28.52
C SER A 200 -20.81 16.89 28.69
N LYS A 201 -19.76 16.68 27.88
CA LYS A 201 -18.85 15.53 28.03
C LYS A 201 -18.02 15.56 29.31
N SER A 202 -17.51 16.74 29.69
CA SER A 202 -16.77 16.93 30.95
C SER A 202 -17.62 16.59 32.17
N TYR A 203 -18.92 16.90 32.15
CA TYR A 203 -19.84 16.58 33.23
C TYR A 203 -20.04 15.05 33.37
N TYR A 204 -20.19 14.33 32.26
CA TYR A 204 -20.35 12.87 32.28
C TYR A 204 -19.06 12.12 32.68
N GLU A 205 -17.88 12.64 32.34
CA GLU A 205 -16.60 12.01 32.71
C GLU A 205 -16.24 12.20 34.20
N SER A 206 -16.68 13.30 34.81
CA SER A 206 -16.45 13.57 36.25
C SER A 206 -17.26 12.66 37.19
N CYS A 207 -18.34 12.04 36.71
CA CYS A 207 -19.22 11.20 37.55
C CYS A 207 -18.85 9.70 37.52
N ARG A 208 -17.73 9.31 36.91
CA ARG A 208 -17.34 7.90 36.74
C ARG A 208 -16.48 7.40 37.92
N SER A 209 -17.11 6.89 38.98
CA SER A 209 -16.42 6.24 40.11
C SER A 209 -15.68 4.94 39.69
N PRO A 210 -14.53 4.59 40.31
CA PRO A 210 -13.79 3.36 39.99
C PRO A 210 -14.53 2.13 40.52
N GLN A 211 -15.00 1.26 39.62
CA GLN A 211 -15.55 -0.04 39.97
C GLN A 211 -14.40 -1.04 40.18
N HIS A 212 -14.44 -1.75 41.31
CA HIS A 212 -13.51 -2.80 41.73
C HIS A 212 -13.30 -3.87 40.64
N SER A 213 -12.06 -4.32 40.48
CA SER A 213 -11.73 -5.50 39.67
C SER A 213 -12.31 -6.75 40.34
N ILE A 214 -13.31 -7.37 39.71
CA ILE A 214 -13.75 -8.72 40.05
C ILE A 214 -13.02 -9.68 39.12
N SER A 215 -12.01 -10.37 39.66
CA SER A 215 -11.42 -11.56 39.05
C SER A 215 -12.46 -12.69 39.09
N ILE A 216 -12.83 -13.22 37.92
CA ILE A 216 -13.56 -14.48 37.81
C ILE A 216 -12.56 -15.53 37.33
N THR A 217 -11.95 -16.22 38.29
CA THR A 217 -11.48 -17.58 38.09
C THR A 217 -12.64 -18.54 38.33
N THR A 218 -12.52 -19.73 37.73
CA THR A 218 -13.05 -21.04 38.13
C THR A 218 -14.31 -21.64 37.46
N TRP A 219 -14.07 -22.84 36.88
CA TRP A 219 -14.91 -24.03 36.61
C TRP A 219 -16.03 -23.97 35.55
N ILE A 220 -15.93 -24.88 34.56
CA ILE A 220 -16.85 -26.01 34.36
C ILE A 220 -16.16 -27.08 33.49
N SER A 221 -16.40 -28.32 33.89
CA SER A 221 -16.00 -29.62 33.33
C SER A 221 -16.45 -29.88 31.90
#